data_AF-A0A257K797-F1
#
_entry.id   AF-A0A257K797-F1
#
_cell.length_a   1.000
_cell.length_b   1.000
_cell.length_c   1.000
_cell.angle_alpha   90.00
_cell.angle_beta   90.00
_cell.angle_gamma   90.00
#
_symmetry.space_group_name_H-M   'P 1'
#
loop_
_entity.id
_entity.type
_entity.pdbx_description
1 polymer ?
#
loop_
_entity_poly.entity_id
_entity_poly.type
_entity_poly.pdbx_seq_one_letter_code
_entity_poly.pdbx_strand_id
1 'polypeptide(L)'
;MTVTTDTLALLTQLARRTPLPPVRALHLPPAPPPGGLRGEFCAVELDAEGAVGLSYVLLGDTWAGLTAHGARVLRPGQDALALAQRITSADPLARPVGQAPV
;
A
#
# COMPACT_ATOMS: atom_id res chain seq x y z
N MET A 1 -10.35 -2.86 -16.96
CA MET A 1 -10.10 -3.23 -15.55
C MET A 1 -11.29 -2.74 -14.74
N THR A 2 -12.31 -3.57 -14.54
CA THR A 2 -13.53 -3.19 -13.81
C THR A 2 -13.33 -3.30 -12.30
N VAL A 3 -12.75 -4.41 -11.83
CA VAL A 3 -12.55 -4.70 -10.40
C VAL A 3 -11.87 -3.56 -9.63
N THR A 4 -10.71 -3.05 -10.08
CA THR A 4 -10.01 -1.96 -9.37
C THR A 4 -10.86 -0.70 -9.25
N THR A 5 -11.52 -0.30 -10.34
CA THR A 5 -12.36 0.90 -10.36
C THR A 5 -13.62 0.70 -9.52
N ASP A 6 -14.22 -0.49 -9.57
CA ASP A 6 -15.40 -0.86 -8.78
C ASP A 6 -15.08 -0.88 -7.28
N THR A 7 -13.93 -1.44 -6.88
CA THR A 7 -13.52 -1.44 -5.47
C THR A 7 -13.22 -0.03 -4.98
N LEU A 8 -12.56 0.82 -5.77
CA LEU A 8 -12.36 2.23 -5.41
C LEU A 8 -13.69 2.98 -5.27
N ALA A 9 -14.67 2.69 -6.12
CA ALA A 9 -16.00 3.27 -6.00
C ALA A 9 -16.69 2.84 -4.70
N LEU A 10 -16.60 1.56 -4.32
CA LEU A 10 -17.14 1.05 -3.06
C LEU A 10 -16.45 1.69 -1.85
N LEU A 11 -15.11 1.77 -1.84
CA LEU A 11 -14.34 2.43 -0.77
C LEU A 11 -14.70 3.92 -0.65
N THR A 12 -14.89 4.61 -1.78
CA THR A 12 -15.33 6.01 -1.80
C THR A 12 -16.74 6.17 -1.23
N GLN A 13 -17.65 5.26 -1.55
CA GLN A 13 -19.00 5.26 -0.98
C GLN A 13 -18.98 4.97 0.52
N LEU A 14 -18.14 4.05 0.98
CA LEU A 14 -17.96 3.73 2.39
C LEU A 14 -17.41 4.92 3.17
N ALA A 15 -16.38 5.60 2.64
CA ALA A 15 -15.75 6.76 3.25
C ALA A 15 -16.71 7.95 3.48
N ARG A 16 -17.81 8.03 2.71
CA ARG A 16 -18.87 9.03 2.91
C ARG A 16 -19.76 8.73 4.11
N ARG A 17 -19.81 7.48 4.56
CA ARG A 17 -20.67 7.02 5.67
C ARG A 17 -19.89 6.90 6.97
N THR A 18 -18.62 6.55 6.89
CA THR A 18 -17.70 6.43 8.03
C THR A 18 -16.30 6.87 7.61
N PRO A 19 -15.56 7.60 8.45
CA PRO A 19 -14.15 7.84 8.17
C PRO A 19 -13.41 6.51 8.09
N LEU A 20 -12.48 6.39 7.13
CA LEU A 20 -11.59 5.24 7.07
C LEU A 20 -10.46 5.42 8.07
N PRO A 21 -9.96 4.34 8.70
CA PRO A 21 -8.82 4.44 9.62
C PRO A 21 -7.60 4.98 8.87
N PRO A 22 -6.84 5.92 9.47
CA PRO A 22 -5.63 6.43 8.85
C PRO A 22 -4.56 5.35 8.78
N VAL A 23 -3.58 5.56 7.91
CA VAL A 23 -2.41 4.70 7.80
C VAL A 23 -1.57 4.82 9.06
N ARG A 24 -1.18 3.67 9.63
CA ARG A 24 -0.30 3.59 10.80
C ARG A 24 1.15 3.36 10.41
N ALA A 25 1.42 2.39 9.53
CA ALA A 25 2.79 2.04 9.15
C ALA A 25 2.87 1.38 7.76
N LEU A 26 4.05 1.48 7.16
CA LEU A 26 4.48 0.66 6.02
C LEU A 26 5.54 -0.31 6.50
N HIS A 27 5.27 -1.61 6.35
CA HIS A 27 6.21 -2.67 6.65
C HIS A 27 6.81 -3.19 5.35
N LEU A 28 8.13 -3.13 5.24
CA LEU A 28 8.87 -3.70 4.12
C LEU A 28 9.60 -4.96 4.56
N PRO A 29 9.69 -5.98 3.69
CA PRO A 29 10.47 -7.15 4.00
C PRO A 29 11.95 -6.75 4.10
N PRO A 30 12.70 -7.31 5.08
CA PRO A 30 14.11 -7.02 5.24
C PRO A 30 14.89 -7.44 3.99
N ALA A 31 16.07 -6.83 3.80
CA ALA A 31 16.98 -7.27 2.75
C ALA A 31 17.35 -8.75 3.00
N PRO A 32 17.24 -9.62 1.98
CA PRO A 32 17.62 -11.01 2.14
C PRO A 32 19.14 -11.12 2.36
N PRO A 33 19.60 -12.13 3.11
CA PRO A 33 21.02 -12.47 3.14
C PRO A 33 21.50 -12.89 1.74
N PRO A 34 22.83 -12.84 1.46
CA PRO A 34 23.38 -13.32 0.19
C PRO A 34 22.92 -14.76 -0.11
N GLY A 35 22.27 -14.96 -1.26
CA GLY A 35 21.70 -16.25 -1.66
C GLY A 35 20.36 -16.62 -1.03
N GLY A 36 19.78 -15.77 -0.18
CA GLY A 36 18.47 -15.97 0.44
C GLY A 36 17.29 -15.55 -0.45
N LEU A 37 16.11 -16.09 -0.14
CA LEU A 37 14.85 -15.70 -0.78
C LEU A 37 14.45 -14.28 -0.35
N ARG A 38 13.93 -13.49 -1.30
CA ARG A 38 13.39 -12.15 -1.03
C ARG A 38 11.98 -12.28 -0.45
N GLY A 39 11.67 -11.48 0.57
CA GLY A 39 10.29 -11.31 1.01
C GLY A 39 9.47 -10.63 -0.07
N GLU A 40 8.29 -11.17 -0.36
CA GLU A 40 7.57 -10.84 -1.59
C GLU A 40 6.56 -9.71 -1.43
N PHE A 41 6.17 -9.39 -0.19
CA PHE A 41 5.07 -8.50 0.12
C PHE A 41 5.51 -7.35 1.03
N CYS A 42 5.00 -6.14 0.74
CA CYS A 42 4.90 -5.09 1.75
C CYS A 42 3.54 -5.14 2.41
N ALA A 43 3.47 -4.59 3.63
CA ALA A 43 2.22 -4.45 4.36
C ALA A 43 1.93 -2.98 4.71
N VAL A 44 0.68 -2.55 4.57
CA VAL A 44 0.19 -1.27 5.09
C VAL A 44 -0.70 -1.58 6.28
N GLU A 45 -0.29 -1.11 7.45
CA GLU A 45 -1.07 -1.20 8.69
C GLU A 45 -1.94 0.05 8.82
N LEU A 46 -3.20 -0.12 9.22
CA LEU A 46 -4.12 0.96 9.51
C LEU A 46 -4.31 1.12 11.02
N ASP A 47 -4.69 2.31 11.47
CA ASP A 47 -4.92 2.63 12.88
C ASP A 47 -6.32 2.19 13.37
N ALA A 48 -6.73 1.00 12.94
CA ALA A 48 -7.85 0.26 13.46
C ALA A 48 -7.36 -1.13 13.86
N GLU A 49 -7.89 -1.65 14.97
CA GLU A 49 -7.43 -2.87 15.63
C GLU A 49 -7.12 -4.01 14.65
N GLY A 50 -5.82 -4.21 14.37
CA GLY A 50 -5.30 -5.33 13.58
C GLY A 50 -5.50 -5.26 12.06
N ALA A 51 -5.98 -4.16 11.50
CA ALA A 51 -6.20 -4.05 10.06
C ALA A 51 -4.88 -3.87 9.30
N VAL A 52 -4.54 -4.86 8.46
CA VAL A 52 -3.33 -4.88 7.63
C VAL A 52 -3.67 -5.30 6.21
N GLY A 53 -3.21 -4.50 5.25
CA GLY A 53 -3.29 -4.77 3.82
C GLY A 53 -1.94 -5.20 3.24
N LEU A 54 -1.95 -6.05 2.21
CA LEU A 54 -0.73 -6.59 1.59
C LEU A 54 -0.64 -6.27 0.10
N SER A 55 0.58 -5.98 -0.38
CA SER A 55 0.86 -5.85 -1.81
C SER A 55 2.19 -6.48 -2.18
N TYR A 56 2.25 -7.10 -3.36
CA TYR A 56 3.46 -7.71 -3.90
C TYR A 56 4.47 -6.63 -4.33
N VAL A 57 5.76 -6.82 -4.03
CA VAL A 57 6.82 -5.81 -4.26
C VAL A 57 8.03 -6.30 -5.06
N LEU A 58 8.03 -7.54 -5.55
CA LEU A 58 9.14 -8.05 -6.39
C LEU A 58 8.92 -7.86 -7.90
N LEU A 59 7.92 -7.06 -8.28
CA LEU A 59 7.74 -6.64 -9.68
C LEU A 59 8.73 -5.51 -10.00
N GLY A 60 9.73 -5.80 -10.84
CA GLY A 60 10.77 -4.85 -11.22
C GLY A 60 11.57 -4.35 -10.01
N ASP A 61 11.87 -3.05 -9.97
CA ASP A 61 12.66 -2.42 -8.92
C ASP A 61 11.83 -1.90 -7.74
N THR A 62 10.56 -2.30 -7.64
CA THR A 62 9.60 -1.78 -6.64
C THR A 62 10.14 -1.89 -5.21
N TRP A 63 10.65 -3.06 -4.80
CA TRP A 63 11.22 -3.24 -3.46
C TRP A 63 12.42 -2.31 -3.19
N ALA A 64 13.33 -2.16 -4.16
CA ALA A 64 14.50 -1.30 -4.02
C ALA A 64 14.08 0.18 -3.89
N GLY A 65 13.13 0.61 -4.72
CA GLY A 65 12.57 1.96 -4.68
C GLY A 65 11.82 2.25 -3.38
N LEU A 66 11.02 1.30 -2.88
CA LEU A 66 10.32 1.45 -1.59
C LEU A 66 11.30 1.44 -0.41
N THR A 67 12.37 0.64 -0.46
CA THR A 67 13.41 0.66 0.57
C THR A 67 14.13 2.01 0.58
N ALA A 68 14.44 2.58 -0.58
CA ALA A 68 15.14 3.86 -0.70
C ALA A 68 14.23 5.08 -0.42
N HIS A 69 12.94 4.99 -0.71
CA HIS A 69 12.03 6.14 -0.76
C HIS A 69 10.70 5.95 -0.03
N GLY A 70 10.50 4.86 0.72
CA GLY A 70 9.21 4.48 1.32
C GLY A 70 8.59 5.56 2.19
N ALA A 71 9.40 6.28 2.97
CA ALA A 71 8.96 7.43 3.79
C ALA A 71 8.46 8.63 2.97
N ARG A 72 8.81 8.72 1.68
CA ARG A 72 8.25 9.71 0.74
C ARG A 72 6.94 9.21 0.12
N VAL A 73 6.78 7.89 -0.03
CA VAL A 73 5.63 7.25 -0.66
C VAL A 73 4.45 7.16 0.30
N LEU A 74 4.70 6.92 1.59
CA LEU A 74 3.67 6.77 2.62
C LEU A 74 4.10 7.44 3.92
N ARG A 75 3.16 8.11 4.57
CA ARG A 75 3.35 8.73 5.88
C ARG A 75 2.30 8.20 6.87
N PRO A 76 2.68 7.89 8.12
CA PRO A 76 1.71 7.66 9.18
C PRO A 76 0.72 8.83 9.30
N GLY A 77 -0.53 8.54 9.63
CA GLY A 77 -1.64 9.50 9.67
C GLY A 77 -2.25 9.83 8.30
N GLN A 78 -1.70 9.33 7.19
CA GLN A 78 -2.25 9.59 5.86
C GLN A 78 -3.63 8.92 5.70
N ASP A 79 -4.55 9.59 5.00
CA ASP A 79 -5.85 9.04 4.66
C ASP A 79 -5.74 7.78 3.79
N ALA A 80 -6.42 6.71 4.20
CA ALA A 80 -6.34 5.41 3.54
C ALA A 80 -7.02 5.40 2.17
N LEU A 81 -8.09 6.19 1.96
CA LEU A 81 -8.73 6.29 0.65
C LEU A 81 -7.83 7.02 -0.35
N ALA A 82 -7.21 8.11 0.07
CA ALA A 82 -6.24 8.87 -0.73
C ALA A 82 -5.01 8.01 -1.08
N LEU A 83 -4.62 7.09 -0.19
CA LEU A 83 -3.61 6.08 -0.52
C LEU A 83 -4.15 5.06 -1.54
N ALA A 84 -5.33 4.50 -1.31
CA ALA A 84 -5.96 3.52 -2.19
C ALA A 84 -6.09 3.99 -3.65
N GLN A 85 -6.47 5.25 -3.85
CA GLN A 85 -6.61 5.87 -5.17
C GLN A 85 -5.31 5.83 -6.01
N ARG A 86 -4.14 5.75 -5.36
CA ARG A 86 -2.83 5.68 -6.03
C ARG A 86 -2.59 4.37 -6.76
N ILE A 87 -3.42 3.34 -6.57
CA ILE A 87 -3.36 2.11 -7.38
C ILE A 87 -3.51 2.40 -8.89
N THR A 88 -4.16 3.51 -9.24
CA THR A 88 -4.32 3.96 -10.64
C THR A 88 -3.16 4.80 -11.15
N SER A 89 -2.19 5.12 -10.30
CA SER A 89 -1.02 5.94 -10.67
C SER A 89 -0.19 5.25 -11.75
N ALA A 90 0.42 6.07 -12.61
CA ALA A 90 1.47 5.63 -13.53
C ALA A 90 2.82 5.44 -12.82
N ASP A 91 2.99 6.00 -11.61
CA ASP A 91 4.19 5.82 -10.79
C ASP A 91 4.25 4.37 -10.25
N PRO A 92 5.29 3.60 -10.65
CA PRO A 92 5.45 2.21 -10.24
C PRO A 92 5.69 2.05 -8.73
N LEU A 93 6.13 3.08 -8.01
CA LEU A 93 6.29 3.01 -6.55
C LEU A 93 5.00 3.35 -5.81
N ALA A 94 4.15 4.21 -6.37
CA ALA A 94 2.89 4.61 -5.76
C ALA A 94 1.79 3.54 -5.90
N ARG A 95 1.78 2.82 -7.03
CA ARG A 95 0.74 1.81 -7.33
C ARG A 95 0.69 0.65 -6.31
N PRO A 96 1.80 -0.04 -5.98
CA PRO A 96 1.79 -1.15 -5.03
C PRO A 96 1.33 -0.73 -3.64
N VAL A 97 1.76 0.45 -3.18
CA VAL A 97 1.35 0.97 -1.87
C VAL A 97 -0.13 1.36 -1.86
N GLY A 98 -0.67 1.85 -2.98
CA GLY A 98 -2.10 2.10 -3.15
C GLY A 98 -2.95 0.83 -3.27
N GLN A 99 -2.37 -0.33 -3.56
CA GLN A 99 -3.12 -1.59 -3.60
C GLN A 99 -3.35 -2.19 -2.22
N ALA A 100 -2.41 -2.04 -1.29
CA ALA A 100 -2.51 -2.65 0.03
C ALA A 100 -3.80 -2.30 0.81
N PRO A 101 -4.30 -1.05 0.87
CA PRO A 101 -5.51 -0.70 1.63
C PRO A 101 -6.84 -1.03 0.93
N VAL A 102 -6.84 -1.71 -0.23
CA VAL A 102 -8.02 -2.02 -1.07
C VAL A 102 -8.54 -3.42 -0.80
#